data_AF-A0A218ZE27-F1
#
_entry.id   AF-A0A218ZE27-F1
#
_cell.length_a   1.000
_cell.length_b   1.000
_cell.length_c   1.000
_cell.angle_alpha   90.00
_cell.angle_beta   90.00
_cell.angle_gamma   90.00
#
_symmetry.space_group_name_H-M   'P 1'
#
loop_
_entity.id
_entity.type
_entity.pdbx_description
1 polymer ?
#
loop_
_entity_poly.entity_id
_entity_poly.type
_entity_poly.pdbx_seq_one_letter_code
_entity_poly.pdbx_strand_id
1 'polypeptide(L)'
;MAGDLALLLEMGFDSKKAELAVKKTGNLQGALTWLEDNADKSVEEIEASNATTVDEEEGNQSVEAKPLEAGEIAKSMVCDDCGKKLRSMMQAQAHGERTYASRLR
;
A
#
# COMPACT_ATOMS: atom_id res chain seq x y z
N MET A 1 11.24 11.98 6.24
CA MET A 1 11.03 10.89 7.21
C MET A 1 12.30 10.08 7.51
N ALA A 2 13.52 10.60 7.23
CA ALA A 2 14.77 9.90 7.54
C ALA A 2 15.15 9.96 9.03
N GLY A 3 14.63 10.96 9.77
CA GLY A 3 14.88 11.11 11.21
C GLY A 3 14.18 10.06 12.06
N ASP A 4 12.95 9.66 11.70
CA ASP A 4 12.17 8.68 12.47
C ASP A 4 12.83 7.29 12.42
N LEU A 5 13.32 6.90 11.24
CA LEU A 5 14.07 5.65 11.04
C LEU A 5 15.39 5.67 11.81
N ALA A 6 16.15 6.77 11.74
CA ALA A 6 17.42 6.90 12.46
C ALA A 6 17.22 6.78 13.98
N LEU A 7 16.16 7.39 14.51
CA LEU A 7 15.82 7.29 15.93
C LEU A 7 15.47 5.84 16.34
N LEU A 8 14.71 5.12 15.51
CA LEU A 8 14.38 3.71 15.76
C LEU A 8 15.65 2.83 15.76
N LEU A 9 16.59 3.10 14.86
CA LEU A 9 17.89 2.41 14.83
C LEU A 9 18.72 2.70 16.08
N GLU A 10 18.76 3.97 16.53
CA GLU A 10 19.45 4.35 17.78
C GLU A 10 18.83 3.71 19.02
N MET A 11 17.51 3.48 19.02
CA MET A 11 16.80 2.75 20.07
C MET A 11 17.09 1.24 20.06
N GLY A 12 17.73 0.72 19.00
CA GLY A 12 18.09 -0.70 18.85
C GLY A 12 17.02 -1.54 18.17
N PHE A 13 16.05 -0.93 17.48
CA PHE A 13 15.13 -1.69 16.63
C PHE A 13 15.83 -2.23 15.39
N ASP A 14 15.35 -3.37 14.92
CA ASP A 14 15.86 -3.99 13.69
C ASP A 14 15.63 -3.07 12.48
N SER A 15 16.67 -2.87 11.66
CA SER A 15 16.62 -1.96 10.50
C SER A 15 15.52 -2.31 9.52
N LYS A 16 15.32 -3.60 9.24
CA LYS A 16 14.28 -4.06 8.31
C LYS A 16 12.90 -3.78 8.88
N LYS A 17 12.67 -4.08 10.15
CA LYS A 17 11.37 -3.80 10.80
C LYS A 17 11.10 -2.31 10.89
N ALA A 18 12.09 -1.51 11.28
CA ALA A 18 11.97 -0.06 11.40
C ALA A 18 11.65 0.60 10.05
N GLU A 19 12.32 0.17 8.97
CA GLU A 19 12.01 0.62 7.62
C GLU A 19 10.58 0.30 7.21
N LEU A 20 10.10 -0.92 7.47
CA LEU A 20 8.72 -1.29 7.19
C LEU A 20 7.74 -0.46 8.01
N ALA A 21 8.01 -0.28 9.31
CA ALA A 21 7.14 0.46 10.22
C ALA A 21 6.97 1.90 9.75
N VAL A 22 8.07 2.60 9.45
CA VAL A 22 8.05 3.98 8.97
C VAL A 22 7.39 4.08 7.59
N LYS A 23 7.61 3.10 6.70
CA LYS A 23 6.93 3.04 5.39
C LYS A 23 5.42 2.81 5.52
N LYS A 24 4.97 2.00 6.47
CA LYS A 24 3.53 1.69 6.66
C LYS A 24 2.78 2.82 7.34
N THR A 25 3.38 3.48 8.33
CA THR A 25 2.66 4.44 9.17
C THR A 25 2.95 5.91 8.84
N GLY A 26 4.09 6.19 8.20
CA GLY A 26 4.50 7.53 7.80
C GLY A 26 4.83 8.48 8.95
N ASN A 27 4.89 8.01 10.19
CA ASN A 27 5.28 8.81 11.36
C ASN A 27 5.86 7.93 12.48
N LEU A 28 6.68 8.51 13.37
CA LEU A 28 7.34 7.79 14.45
C LEU A 28 6.35 7.07 15.40
N GLN A 29 5.29 7.75 15.84
CA GLN A 29 4.36 7.18 16.82
C GLN A 29 3.66 5.93 16.28
N GLY A 30 3.20 5.99 15.03
CA GLY A 30 2.61 4.85 14.35
C GLY A 30 3.64 3.76 14.09
N ALA A 31 4.88 4.11 13.75
CA ALA A 31 5.94 3.13 13.57
C ALA A 31 6.21 2.36 14.87
N LEU A 32 6.21 3.03 16.03
CA LEU A 32 6.35 2.39 17.34
C LEU A 32 5.20 1.42 17.63
N THR A 33 3.94 1.86 17.48
CA THR A 33 2.78 0.97 17.68
C THR A 33 2.82 -0.23 16.74
N TRP A 34 3.20 -0.02 15.48
CA TRP A 34 3.35 -1.12 14.53
C TRP A 34 4.47 -2.08 14.90
N LEU A 35 5.60 -1.58 15.42
CA LEU A 35 6.69 -2.42 15.90
C LEU A 35 6.28 -3.24 17.13
N GLU A 36 5.46 -2.69 18.02
CA GLU A 36 4.87 -3.39 19.16
C GLU A 36 3.92 -4.51 18.71
N ASP A 37 2.98 -4.20 17.81
CA ASP A 37 2.00 -5.17 17.26
C ASP A 37 2.64 -6.29 16.41
N ASN A 38 3.87 -6.07 15.95
CA ASN A 38 4.63 -7.02 15.14
C ASN A 38 5.94 -7.46 15.85
N ALA A 39 6.03 -7.26 17.16
CA ALA A 39 7.14 -7.73 17.97
C ALA A 39 7.22 -9.26 17.99
N ASP A 40 6.07 -9.93 18.11
CA ASP A 40 5.96 -11.40 18.15
C ASP A 40 6.16 -12.08 16.79
N LYS A 41 6.14 -11.31 15.69
CA LYS A 41 6.26 -11.83 14.32
C LYS A 41 7.71 -11.75 13.85
N SER A 42 8.17 -12.79 13.16
CA SER A 42 9.50 -12.78 12.54
C SER A 42 9.52 -11.82 11.36
N VAL A 43 10.70 -11.21 11.08
CA VAL A 43 10.88 -10.28 9.95
C VAL A 43 10.42 -10.91 8.64
N GLU A 44 10.70 -12.21 8.45
CA GLU A 44 10.31 -12.99 7.28
C GLU A 44 8.79 -13.07 7.10
N GLU A 45 8.02 -13.19 8.18
CA GLU A 45 6.56 -13.29 8.13
C GLU A 45 5.92 -11.92 7.82
N ILE A 46 6.54 -10.87 8.33
CA ILE A 46 6.16 -9.49 8.05
C ILE A 46 6.53 -9.12 6.61
N GLU A 47 7.73 -9.49 6.14
CA GLU A 47 8.17 -9.29 4.76
C GLU A 47 7.31 -10.11 3.79
N ALA A 48 6.93 -11.35 4.11
CA ALA A 48 6.02 -12.14 3.29
C ALA A 48 4.62 -11.51 3.19
N SER A 49 4.12 -10.97 4.30
CA SER A 49 2.85 -10.21 4.34
C SER A 49 2.94 -8.84 3.67
N ASN A 50 4.15 -8.29 3.55
CA ASN A 50 4.40 -7.01 2.88
C ASN A 50 4.71 -7.21 1.39
N ALA A 51 5.31 -8.33 0.97
CA ALA A 51 5.65 -8.65 -0.41
C ALA A 51 4.40 -8.80 -1.31
N THR A 52 3.25 -9.16 -0.74
CA THR A 52 1.95 -9.09 -1.43
C THR A 52 1.47 -7.66 -1.67
N THR A 53 2.16 -6.65 -1.12
CA THR A 53 1.87 -5.22 -1.29
C THR A 53 3.01 -4.43 -1.95
N VAL A 54 4.05 -5.09 -2.49
CA VAL A 54 5.21 -4.43 -3.13
C VAL A 54 4.98 -4.05 -4.61
N ASP A 55 3.84 -4.36 -5.24
CA ASP A 55 3.47 -3.78 -6.56
C ASP A 55 2.65 -2.47 -6.45
N GLU A 56 2.83 -1.64 -5.42
CA GLU A 56 2.14 -0.34 -5.36
C GLU A 56 3.05 0.79 -4.83
N GLU A 57 4.29 0.88 -5.33
CA GLU A 57 4.97 2.18 -5.40
C GLU A 57 4.62 2.88 -6.72
N GLU A 58 3.50 3.61 -6.70
CA GLU A 58 3.27 4.92 -7.31
C GLU A 58 1.77 5.07 -7.62
N GLY A 59 1.07 5.82 -6.77
CA GLY A 59 -0.32 6.13 -7.07
C GLY A 59 -1.10 6.59 -5.86
N ASN A 60 -0.71 7.74 -5.32
CA ASN A 60 -1.60 8.62 -4.57
C ASN A 60 -3.04 8.52 -5.09
N GLN A 61 -3.96 8.03 -4.27
CA GLN A 61 -5.23 8.70 -3.99
C GLN A 61 -6.04 7.92 -2.96
N SER A 62 -6.12 8.53 -1.77
CA SER A 62 -7.21 8.41 -0.81
C SER A 62 -8.56 8.22 -1.51
N VAL A 63 -9.10 7.01 -1.45
CA VAL A 63 -10.53 6.71 -1.36
C VAL A 63 -10.64 5.28 -0.82
N GLU A 64 -11.41 5.11 0.25
CA GLU A 64 -11.74 3.82 0.88
C GLU A 64 -11.96 2.70 -0.14
N ALA A 65 -10.94 1.88 -0.36
CA ALA A 65 -11.08 0.64 -1.09
C ALA A 65 -11.37 -0.45 -0.06
N LYS A 66 -12.63 -0.88 0.02
CA LYS A 66 -13.03 -2.09 0.74
C LYS A 66 -11.99 -3.20 0.46
N PRO A 67 -11.49 -3.88 1.52
CA PRO A 67 -10.56 -4.98 1.37
C PRO A 67 -11.09 -6.04 0.41
N LEU A 68 -10.19 -6.56 -0.42
CA LEU A 68 -10.43 -7.63 -1.39
C LEU A 68 -10.87 -8.91 -0.66
N GLU A 69 -11.85 -9.64 -1.21
CA GLU A 69 -12.10 -11.02 -0.77
C GLU A 69 -10.98 -11.93 -1.28
N ALA A 70 -10.53 -12.84 -0.42
CA ALA A 70 -9.42 -13.75 -0.67
C ALA A 70 -9.76 -14.73 -1.81
N GLY A 71 -9.22 -14.49 -3.02
CA GLY A 71 -9.32 -15.43 -4.14
C GLY A 71 -9.35 -14.81 -5.53
N GLU A 72 -9.53 -13.50 -5.67
CA GLU A 72 -9.54 -12.86 -6.99
C GLU A 72 -8.12 -12.51 -7.45
N ILE A 73 -7.62 -13.28 -8.43
CA ILE A 73 -6.39 -12.99 -9.16
C ILE A 73 -6.60 -11.68 -9.92
N ALA A 74 -5.92 -10.61 -9.51
CA ALA A 74 -6.03 -9.31 -10.16
C ALA A 74 -5.58 -9.43 -11.63
N LYS A 75 -6.54 -9.45 -12.55
CA LYS A 75 -6.26 -9.23 -13.97
C LYS A 75 -5.96 -7.75 -14.10
N SER A 76 -4.68 -7.41 -14.23
CA SER A 76 -4.21 -6.06 -14.47
C SER A 76 -4.75 -5.57 -15.83
N MET A 77 -5.88 -4.86 -15.80
CA MET A 77 -6.40 -4.16 -16.96
C MET A 77 -5.92 -2.71 -16.91
N VAL A 78 -5.35 -2.21 -17.99
CA VAL A 78 -4.86 -0.82 -18.07
C VAL A 78 -5.76 -0.05 -19.02
N CYS A 79 -6.19 1.15 -18.62
CA CYS A 79 -6.93 2.03 -19.51
C CYS A 79 -5.97 2.75 -20.47
N ASP A 80 -6.18 2.63 -21.78
CA ASP A 80 -5.33 3.27 -22.79
C ASP A 80 -5.46 4.81 -22.81
N ASP A 81 -6.58 5.37 -22.35
CA ASP A 81 -6.80 6.82 -22.32
C ASP A 81 -6.08 7.55 -21.18
N CYS A 82 -5.87 6.89 -20.04
CA CYS A 82 -5.30 7.53 -18.84
C CYS A 82 -4.21 6.72 -18.13
N GLY A 83 -3.91 5.52 -18.60
CA GLY A 83 -2.90 4.63 -18.01
C GLY A 83 -3.28 4.02 -16.66
N LYS A 84 -4.52 4.22 -16.17
CA LYS A 84 -4.92 3.71 -14.85
C LYS A 84 -5.04 2.19 -14.87
N LYS A 85 -4.32 1.54 -13.96
CA LYS A 85 -4.46 0.11 -13.65
C LYS A 85 -5.78 -0.12 -12.90
N LEU A 86 -6.55 -1.06 -13.41
CA LEU A 86 -7.88 -1.44 -12.94
C LEU A 86 -7.80 -2.91 -12.54
N ARG A 87 -8.31 -3.22 -11.36
CA ARG A 87 -8.19 -4.56 -10.76
C ARG A 87 -9.36 -5.49 -11.06
N SER A 88 -10.46 -4.97 -11.60
CA SER A 88 -11.67 -5.73 -11.89
C SER A 88 -12.49 -5.10 -13.02
N MET A 89 -13.36 -5.92 -13.64
CA MET A 89 -14.26 -5.47 -14.70
C MET A 89 -15.26 -4.42 -14.23
N MET A 90 -15.77 -4.53 -13.00
CA MET A 90 -16.62 -3.49 -12.39
C MET A 90 -15.88 -2.15 -12.27
N GLN A 91 -14.60 -2.19 -11.87
CA GLN A 91 -13.82 -0.96 -11.77
C GLN A 91 -13.58 -0.34 -13.16
N ALA A 92 -13.33 -1.16 -14.18
CA ALA A 92 -13.18 -0.71 -15.57
C ALA A 92 -14.45 -0.05 -16.11
N GLN A 93 -15.64 -0.62 -15.86
CA GLN A 93 -16.92 -0.02 -16.25
C GLN A 93 -17.16 1.34 -15.59
N ALA A 94 -17.03 1.42 -14.26
CA ALA A 94 -17.22 2.67 -13.53
C ALA A 94 -16.15 3.72 -13.87
N HIS A 95 -14.95 3.29 -14.28
CA HIS A 95 -13.92 4.18 -14.79
C HIS A 95 -14.32 4.73 -16.17
N GLY A 96 -14.72 3.87 -17.11
CA GLY A 96 -15.16 4.27 -18.44
C GLY A 96 -16.31 5.28 -18.40
N GLU A 97 -17.31 5.07 -17.55
CA GLU A 97 -18.43 6.01 -17.36
C GLU A 97 -17.97 7.40 -16.89
N ARG A 98 -17.05 7.47 -15.92
CA ARG A 98 -16.51 8.75 -15.43
C ARG A 98 -15.61 9.42 -16.46
N THR A 99 -14.76 8.65 -17.12
CA THR A 99 -13.82 9.16 -18.14
C THR A 99 -14.58 9.71 -19.34
N TYR A 100 -15.65 9.04 -19.76
CA TYR A 100 -16.56 9.53 -20.80
C TYR A 100 -17.37 10.75 -20.34
N ALA A 101 -17.97 10.71 -19.15
CA ALA A 101 -18.76 11.82 -18.60
C ALA A 101 -17.92 13.11 -18.41
N SER A 102 -16.64 13.00 -18.10
CA SER A 102 -15.75 14.15 -17.94
C SER A 102 -15.38 14.85 -19.25
N ARG A 103 -15.58 14.22 -20.42
CA ARG A 103 -15.32 14.84 -21.74
C ARG A 103 -16.54 15.55 -22.33
N LEU A 104 -17.73 15.40 -21.75
CA LEU A 104 -18.97 16.03 -22.23
C LEU A 104 -19.35 17.32 -21.46
N ARG A 105 -18.41 17.92 -20.72
CA ARG A 105 -18.64 19.15 -19.96
C ARG A 105 -17.93 20.35 -20.54
#